data_AF-A0A0F8VL92-F1
#
_entry.id   AF-A0A0F8VL92-F1
#
_cell.length_a   1.000
_cell.length_b   1.000
_cell.length_c   1.000
_cell.angle_alpha   90.00
_cell.angle_beta   90.00
_cell.angle_gamma   90.00
#
_symmetry.space_group_name_H-M   'P 1'
#
loop_
_entity.id
_entity.type
_entity.pdbx_description
1 polymer ?
#
loop_
_entity_poly.entity_id
_entity_poly.type
_entity_poly.pdbx_seq_one_letter_code
_entity_poly.pdbx_strand_id
1 'polypeptide(L)'
;EEINMIRKIKSEEREKTIDIMAITQNLAEISDYCMLRWKAQNIRTKLHDTFIRVRKIVGEKEAILGRIEFWLTELNKFGKDDKITDELADKLVNDVENFRNVIARSIKL
;
A
#
# COMPACT_ATOMS: atom_id res chain seq x y z
N GLU A 1 33.93 -11.25 -11.24
CA GLU A 1 32.66 -11.60 -10.56
C GLU A 1 32.09 -10.45 -9.73
N GLU A 2 32.93 -9.65 -9.07
CA GLU A 2 32.54 -8.48 -8.27
C GLU A 2 31.69 -7.44 -9.02
N ILE A 3 32.03 -7.13 -10.27
CA ILE A 3 31.24 -6.17 -11.09
C ILE A 3 29.79 -6.63 -11.29
N ASN A 4 29.56 -7.95 -11.43
CA ASN A 4 28.22 -8.50 -11.60
C ASN A 4 27.43 -8.45 -10.28
N MET A 5 28.10 -8.67 -9.14
CA MET A 5 27.50 -8.51 -7.82
C MET A 5 27.11 -7.03 -7.57
N ILE A 6 28.00 -6.08 -7.88
CA ILE A 6 27.70 -4.64 -7.73
C ILE A 6 26.53 -4.22 -8.60
N ARG A 7 26.46 -4.70 -9.85
CA ARG A 7 25.32 -4.41 -10.74
C ARG A 7 24.01 -4.96 -10.20
N LYS A 8 24.03 -6.17 -9.63
CA LYS A 8 22.87 -6.79 -9.02
C LYS A 8 22.37 -5.98 -7.83
N ILE A 9 23.25 -5.62 -6.90
CA ILE A 9 22.93 -4.81 -5.72
C ILE A 9 22.29 -3.47 -6.14
N LYS A 10 22.91 -2.75 -7.09
CA LYS A 10 22.36 -1.48 -7.59
C LYS A 10 20.98 -1.63 -8.23
N SER A 11 20.74 -2.75 -8.90
CA SER A 11 19.44 -3.05 -9.51
C SER A 11 18.38 -3.28 -8.43
N GLU A 12 18.70 -4.05 -7.39
CA GLU A 12 17.80 -4.34 -6.27
C GLU A 12 17.47 -3.08 -5.47
N GLU A 13 18.46 -2.22 -5.19
CA GLU A 13 18.25 -0.93 -4.54
C GLU A 13 17.33 -0.01 -5.35
N ARG A 14 17.50 0.01 -6.68
CA ARG A 14 16.65 0.79 -7.58
C ARG A 14 15.21 0.26 -7.59
N GLU A 15 15.02 -1.06 -7.63
CA GLU A 15 13.69 -1.67 -7.56
C GLU A 15 13.00 -1.33 -6.24
N LYS A 16 13.71 -1.46 -5.11
CA LYS A 16 13.20 -1.07 -3.79
C LYS A 16 12.79 0.40 -3.76
N THR A 17 13.59 1.29 -4.35
CA THR A 17 13.28 2.73 -4.43
C THR A 17 11.99 2.99 -5.22
N ILE A 18 11.82 2.34 -6.38
CA ILE A 18 10.62 2.46 -7.22
C ILE A 18 9.38 1.96 -6.45
N ASP A 19 9.50 0.83 -5.75
CA ASP A 19 8.40 0.30 -4.94
C ASP A 19 7.99 1.24 -3.81
N ILE A 20 8.96 1.85 -3.11
CA ILE A 20 8.69 2.82 -2.04
C ILE A 20 7.97 4.06 -2.58
N MET A 21 8.40 4.58 -3.73
CA MET A 21 7.74 5.72 -4.38
C MET A 21 6.29 5.39 -4.74
N ALA A 22 6.05 4.23 -5.36
CA ALA A 22 4.70 3.79 -5.74
C ALA A 22 3.80 3.58 -4.51
N ILE A 23 4.32 2.96 -3.44
CA ILE A 23 3.58 2.81 -2.17
C ILE A 23 3.19 4.18 -1.62
N THR A 24 4.13 5.12 -1.57
CA THR A 24 3.89 6.46 -1.02
C THR A 24 2.80 7.19 -1.79
N GLN A 25 2.88 7.16 -3.13
CA GLN A 25 1.87 7.76 -3.99
C GLN A 25 0.50 7.09 -3.81
N ASN A 26 0.43 5.76 -3.82
CA ASN A 26 -0.83 5.06 -3.65
C ASN A 26 -1.48 5.37 -2.30
N LEU A 27 -0.70 5.42 -1.21
CA LEU A 27 -1.23 5.76 0.11
C LEU A 27 -1.73 7.21 0.17
N ALA A 28 -1.16 8.14 -0.60
CA ALA A 28 -1.70 9.49 -0.74
C ALA A 28 -3.05 9.48 -1.47
N GLU A 29 -3.11 8.84 -2.64
CA GLU A 29 -4.33 8.75 -3.44
C GLU A 29 -5.47 8.02 -2.73
N ILE A 30 -5.16 6.97 -1.94
CA ILE A 30 -6.14 6.27 -1.11
C ILE A 30 -6.74 7.21 -0.07
N SER A 31 -5.92 8.01 0.63
CA SER A 31 -6.41 9.00 1.58
C SER A 31 -7.34 10.02 0.90
N ASP A 32 -6.93 10.57 -0.25
CA ASP A 32 -7.74 11.53 -1.01
C ASP A 32 -9.08 10.92 -1.45
N TYR A 33 -9.07 9.69 -1.96
CA TYR A 33 -10.28 8.98 -2.35
C TYR A 33 -11.21 8.72 -1.18
N CYS A 34 -10.67 8.44 0.02
CA CYS A 34 -11.49 8.32 1.22
C CYS A 34 -12.09 9.67 1.61
N MET A 35 -11.32 10.76 1.61
CA MET A 35 -11.83 12.10 1.94
C MET A 35 -12.93 12.56 0.98
N LEU A 36 -12.82 12.21 -0.31
CA LEU A 36 -13.80 12.57 -1.34
C LEU A 36 -14.97 11.57 -1.48
N ARG A 37 -15.03 10.54 -0.64
CA ARG A 37 -16.02 9.44 -0.73
C ARG A 37 -16.09 8.87 -2.15
N TRP A 38 -14.92 8.55 -2.70
CA TRP A 38 -14.80 8.07 -4.07
C TRP A 38 -15.21 6.59 -4.20
N LYS A 39 -15.16 6.07 -5.42
CA LYS A 39 -15.49 4.66 -5.71
C LYS A 39 -14.59 3.71 -4.93
N ALA A 40 -15.19 2.78 -4.19
CA ALA A 40 -14.47 1.80 -3.38
C ALA A 40 -13.52 0.93 -4.25
N GLN A 41 -13.90 0.68 -5.50
CA GLN A 41 -13.07 -0.08 -6.45
C GLN A 41 -11.74 0.63 -6.79
N ASN A 42 -11.72 1.96 -6.88
CA ASN A 42 -10.49 2.72 -7.13
C ASN A 42 -9.55 2.63 -5.93
N ILE A 43 -10.10 2.74 -4.72
CA ILE A 43 -9.38 2.58 -3.45
C ILE A 43 -8.77 1.17 -3.39
N ARG A 44 -9.57 0.14 -3.66
CA ARG A 44 -9.14 -1.27 -3.67
C ARG A 44 -8.00 -1.52 -4.65
N THR A 45 -8.07 -0.93 -5.84
CA THR A 45 -7.04 -1.09 -6.88
C THR A 45 -5.70 -0.58 -6.41
N LYS A 46 -5.68 0.62 -5.81
CA LYS A 46 -4.47 1.22 -5.25
C LYS A 46 -3.97 0.47 -4.03
N LEU A 47 -4.88 0.04 -3.16
CA LEU A 47 -4.54 -0.73 -1.97
C LEU A 47 -3.95 -2.10 -2.32
N HIS A 48 -4.40 -2.73 -3.41
CA HIS A 48 -3.88 -4.02 -3.86
C HIS A 48 -2.46 -3.90 -4.43
N ASP A 49 -2.18 -2.87 -5.24
CA ASP A 49 -0.81 -2.59 -5.69
C ASP A 49 0.11 -2.30 -4.50
N THR A 50 -0.35 -1.50 -3.53
CA THR A 50 0.36 -1.27 -2.27
C THR A 50 0.64 -2.57 -1.52
N PHE A 51 -0.35 -3.46 -1.38
CA PHE A 51 -0.17 -4.75 -0.71
C PHE A 51 0.96 -5.58 -1.33
N ILE A 52 0.95 -5.73 -2.66
CA ILE A 52 1.96 -6.51 -3.38
C ILE A 52 3.36 -5.94 -3.13
N ARG A 53 3.52 -4.62 -3.23
CA ARG A 53 4.82 -3.95 -3.05
C ARG A 53 5.30 -3.98 -1.61
N VAL A 54 4.40 -3.74 -0.65
CA VAL A 54 4.73 -3.84 0.78
C VAL A 54 5.20 -5.26 1.09
N ARG A 55 4.49 -6.30 0.64
CA ARG A 55 4.88 -7.70 0.85
C ARG A 55 6.28 -8.00 0.30
N LYS A 56 6.67 -7.43 -0.84
CA LYS A 56 8.04 -7.57 -1.37
C LYS A 56 9.09 -6.94 -0.47
N ILE A 57 8.80 -5.78 0.12
CA ILE A 57 9.75 -5.02 0.95
C ILE A 57 9.88 -5.62 2.35
N VAL A 58 8.77 -5.94 3.00
CA VAL A 58 8.74 -6.31 4.42
C VAL A 58 8.66 -7.82 4.66
N GLY A 59 8.40 -8.62 3.62
CA GLY A 59 8.21 -10.07 3.73
C GLY A 59 6.79 -10.47 4.16
N GLU A 60 6.52 -11.77 4.20
CA GLU A 60 5.14 -12.32 4.27
C GLU A 60 4.51 -12.33 5.67
N LYS A 61 5.29 -12.13 6.73
CA LYS A 61 4.84 -12.39 8.12
C LYS A 61 4.49 -11.14 8.92
N GLU A 62 4.40 -9.99 8.26
CA GLU A 62 4.18 -8.71 8.93
C GLU A 62 2.69 -8.44 9.16
N ALA A 63 2.33 -8.04 10.39
CA ALA A 63 0.95 -7.76 10.79
C ALA A 63 0.27 -6.69 9.92
N ILE A 64 1.06 -5.78 9.33
CA ILE A 64 0.56 -4.75 8.39
C ILE A 64 -0.12 -5.39 7.17
N LEU A 65 0.38 -6.53 6.68
CA LEU A 65 -0.19 -7.22 5.53
C LEU A 65 -1.59 -7.71 5.82
N GLY A 66 -1.80 -8.32 6.99
CA GLY A 66 -3.13 -8.76 7.43
C GLY A 66 -4.13 -7.60 7.57
N ARG A 67 -3.66 -6.43 8.02
CA ARG A 67 -4.53 -5.24 8.08
C ARG A 67 -4.88 -4.68 6.71
N ILE A 68 -3.95 -4.73 5.75
CA ILE A 68 -4.23 -4.36 4.36
C ILE A 68 -5.19 -5.36 3.71
N GLU A 69 -5.03 -6.66 3.94
CA GLU A 69 -5.94 -7.72 3.46
C GLU A 69 -7.36 -7.54 3.99
N PHE A 70 -7.51 -7.24 5.28
CA PHE A 70 -8.82 -6.90 5.85
C PHE A 70 -9.53 -5.82 5.03
N TRP A 71 -8.83 -4.74 4.69
CA TRP A 71 -9.43 -3.67 3.90
C TRP A 71 -9.69 -4.06 2.45
N LEU A 72 -8.85 -4.88 1.84
CA LEU A 72 -9.13 -5.46 0.53
C LEU A 72 -10.43 -6.28 0.56
N THR A 73 -10.66 -7.06 1.62
CA THR A 73 -11.90 -7.81 1.82
C THR A 73 -13.11 -6.89 2.02
N GLU A 74 -13.00 -5.85 2.86
CA GLU A 74 -14.09 -4.89 3.09
C GLU A 74 -14.47 -4.15 1.80
N LEU A 75 -13.47 -3.65 1.06
CA LEU A 75 -13.70 -2.92 -0.19
C LEU A 75 -14.25 -3.81 -1.31
N ASN A 76 -14.00 -5.12 -1.27
CA ASN A 76 -14.52 -6.07 -2.26
C ASN A 76 -16.03 -6.33 -2.12
N LYS A 77 -16.65 -5.87 -1.03
CA LYS A 77 -18.11 -5.99 -0.82
C LYS A 77 -18.90 -4.95 -1.63
N PHE A 78 -18.24 -3.91 -2.12
CA PHE A 78 -18.85 -2.83 -2.89
C PHE A 78 -19.01 -3.22 -4.36
N GLY A 79 -20.11 -2.78 -4.98
CA GLY A 79 -20.32 -2.85 -6.41
C GLY A 79 -19.34 -1.96 -7.20
N LYS A 80 -19.29 -2.16 -8.52
CA LYS A 80 -18.33 -1.49 -9.42
C LYS A 80 -18.32 0.04 -9.31
N ASP A 81 -19.50 0.63 -9.12
CA ASP A 81 -19.69 2.08 -9.09
C ASP A 81 -20.01 2.62 -7.71
N ASP A 82 -20.05 1.75 -6.69
CA ASP A 82 -20.39 2.15 -5.33
C ASP A 82 -19.25 2.97 -4.71
N LYS A 83 -19.67 4.02 -4.00
CA LYS A 83 -18.78 4.87 -3.21
C LYS A 83 -18.54 4.25 -1.84
N ILE A 84 -17.34 4.46 -1.29
CA ILE A 84 -17.07 4.09 0.10
C ILE A 84 -18.00 4.87 1.04
N THR A 85 -18.47 4.22 2.11
CA THR A 85 -19.30 4.88 3.13
C THR A 85 -18.46 5.80 4.00
N ASP A 86 -19.09 6.78 4.65
CA ASP A 86 -18.40 7.72 5.55
C ASP A 86 -17.62 6.98 6.65
N GLU A 87 -18.27 6.03 7.31
CA GLU A 87 -17.67 5.26 8.40
C GLU A 87 -16.43 4.48 7.97
N LEU A 88 -16.50 3.80 6.82
CA LEU A 88 -15.37 3.03 6.32
C LEU A 88 -14.26 3.92 5.78
N ALA A 89 -14.60 5.05 5.17
CA ALA A 89 -13.63 6.02 4.70
C ALA A 89 -12.82 6.60 5.87
N ASP A 90 -13.47 7.02 6.95
CA ASP A 90 -12.79 7.61 8.11
C ASP A 90 -11.91 6.57 8.82
N LYS A 91 -12.39 5.32 8.94
CA LYS A 91 -11.58 4.21 9.48
C LYS A 91 -10.37 3.90 8.59
N LEU A 92 -10.55 3.85 7.27
CA LEU A 92 -9.47 3.53 6.33
C LEU A 92 -8.40 4.63 6.29
N VAL A 93 -8.78 5.91 6.36
CA VAL A 93 -7.80 7.02 6.42
C VAL A 93 -6.88 6.86 7.63
N ASN A 94 -7.43 6.54 8.80
CA ASN A 94 -6.63 6.33 10.00
C ASN A 94 -5.66 5.16 9.85
N ASP A 95 -6.10 4.05 9.25
CA ASP A 95 -5.21 2.92 8.97
C ASP A 95 -4.15 3.23 7.92
N VAL A 96 -4.46 4.05 6.92
CA VAL A 96 -3.50 4.48 5.90
C VAL A 96 -2.36 5.29 6.53
N GLU A 97 -2.66 6.16 7.50
CA GLU A 97 -1.62 6.85 8.26
C GLU A 97 -0.78 5.86 9.09
N ASN A 98 -1.39 4.84 9.68
CA ASN A 98 -0.65 3.77 10.35
C ASN A 98 0.24 2.99 9.37
N PHE A 99 -0.26 2.68 8.16
CA PHE A 99 0.53 2.01 7.13
C PHE A 99 1.78 2.81 6.76
N ARG A 100 1.62 4.12 6.50
CA ARG A 100 2.76 5.01 6.23
C ARG A 100 3.80 4.93 7.34
N ASN A 101 3.37 4.99 8.59
CA ASN A 101 4.26 4.95 9.76
C ASN A 101 5.00 3.61 9.90
N VAL A 102 4.31 2.48 9.72
CA VAL A 102 4.94 1.15 9.79
C VAL A 102 5.92 0.96 8.63
N ILE A 103 5.51 1.26 7.40
CA ILE A 103 6.34 1.09 6.20
C ILE A 103 7.59 1.96 6.28
N ALA A 104 7.46 3.22 6.72
CA ALA A 104 8.60 4.12 6.91
C ALA A 104 9.61 3.58 7.93
N ARG A 105 9.16 2.87 8.97
CA ARG A 105 10.06 2.20 9.94
C ARG A 105 10.76 1.00 9.33
N SER A 106 10.04 0.18 8.56
CA SER A 106 10.60 -1.00 7.89
C SER A 106 11.65 -0.66 6.82
N ILE A 107 11.62 0.56 6.27
CA ILE A 107 12.59 1.03 5.26
C ILE A 107 13.85 1.63 5.89
N LYS A 108 13.76 2.17 7.11
CA LYS A 108 14.92 2.74 7.83
C LYS A 108 15.88 1.69 8.43
N LEU A 109 15.52 0.41 8.32
CA LEU A 109 16.38 -0.75 8.59
C LEU A 109 17.09 -1.19 7.30
#